data_AF-A0A662V3V4-F1
#
_entry.id   AF-A0A662V3V4-F1
#
_cell.length_a   1.000
_cell.length_b   1.000
_cell.length_c   1.000
_cell.angle_alpha   90.00
_cell.angle_beta   90.00
_cell.angle_gamma   90.00
#
_symmetry.space_group_name_H-M   'P 1'
#
loop_
_entity.id
_entity.type
_entity.pdbx_description
1 polymer ?
#
loop_
_entity_poly.entity_id
_entity_poly.type
_entity_poly.pdbx_seq_one_letter_code
_entity_poly.pdbx_strand_id
1 'polypeptide(L)'
;MCYGTILTPALLIAGYSPEVAVPTVLLSQLIVDVVGGMMHTKVKNFTRKDIRTALSVAVPATLFAVLGAFLNVSLPKVATKTYIGVLVTLLEIMMLLGIKFRKTLRRLVLISCLGGFNKGFMGGGFGPVIVSGQIVLNHDPRPSIAIGDIAEIP
;
A
#
# COMPACT_ATOMS: atom_id res chain seq x y z
N MET A 1 -4.99 0.54 6.26
CA MET A 1 -4.99 -0.22 4.96
C MET A 1 -6.30 -0.13 4.12
N CYS A 2 -6.19 -0.10 2.77
CA CYS A 2 -7.26 -0.22 1.75
C CYS A 2 -8.23 0.96 1.53
N TYR A 3 -7.98 2.11 2.15
CA TYR A 3 -8.77 3.32 2.00
C TYR A 3 -8.78 3.82 0.54
N GLY A 4 -7.61 4.02 -0.06
CA GLY A 4 -7.51 4.45 -1.46
C GLY A 4 -8.08 3.47 -2.49
N THR A 5 -8.09 2.16 -2.21
CA THR A 5 -8.53 1.12 -3.15
C THR A 5 -10.02 0.78 -3.06
N ILE A 6 -10.65 0.95 -1.89
CA ILE A 6 -12.06 0.60 -1.67
C ILE A 6 -12.88 1.86 -1.41
N LEU A 7 -12.46 2.70 -0.45
CA LEU A 7 -13.25 3.85 -0.02
C LEU A 7 -13.31 4.93 -1.10
N THR A 8 -12.20 5.21 -1.80
CA THR A 8 -12.19 6.21 -2.89
C THR A 8 -13.15 5.81 -4.03
N PRO A 9 -13.09 4.60 -4.61
CA PRO A 9 -14.08 4.18 -5.61
C PRO A 9 -15.52 4.20 -5.08
N ALA A 10 -15.75 3.78 -3.83
CA ALA A 10 -17.09 3.79 -3.23
C ALA A 10 -17.68 5.21 -3.15
N LEU A 11 -16.87 6.20 -2.74
CA LEU A 11 -17.30 7.60 -2.71
C LEU A 11 -17.57 8.16 -4.10
N LEU A 12 -16.75 7.81 -5.09
CA LEU A 12 -16.99 8.21 -6.48
C LEU A 12 -18.28 7.61 -7.05
N ILE A 13 -18.57 6.34 -6.74
CA ILE A 13 -19.84 5.68 -7.12
C ILE A 13 -21.03 6.34 -6.42
N ALA A 14 -20.86 6.76 -5.17
CA ALA A 14 -21.87 7.51 -4.41
C ALA A 14 -22.08 8.95 -4.92
N GLY A 15 -21.35 9.39 -5.94
CA GLY A 15 -21.53 10.70 -6.59
C GLY A 15 -20.64 11.82 -6.04
N TYR A 16 -19.70 11.52 -5.13
CA TYR A 16 -18.74 12.52 -4.67
C TYR A 16 -17.70 12.82 -5.75
N SER A 17 -17.28 14.09 -5.84
CA SER A 17 -16.26 14.49 -6.79
C SER A 17 -14.86 14.05 -6.32
N PRO A 18 -13.92 13.75 -7.24
CA PRO A 18 -12.57 13.34 -6.87
C PRO A 18 -11.82 14.36 -6.02
N GLU A 19 -12.09 15.65 -6.22
CA GLU A 19 -11.45 16.76 -5.52
C GLU A 19 -11.78 16.77 -4.03
N VAL A 20 -12.95 16.23 -3.66
CA VAL A 20 -13.37 16.07 -2.26
C VAL A 20 -12.98 14.67 -1.75
N ALA A 21 -13.29 13.63 -2.51
CA ALA A 21 -13.09 12.25 -2.07
C ALA A 21 -11.62 11.93 -1.76
N VAL A 22 -10.69 12.32 -2.65
CA VAL A 22 -9.28 11.92 -2.50
C VAL A 22 -8.62 12.55 -1.27
N PRO A 23 -8.68 13.88 -1.04
CA PRO A 23 -8.09 14.48 0.16
C PRO A 23 -8.74 13.98 1.45
N THR A 24 -10.06 13.80 1.48
CA THR A 24 -10.77 13.30 2.68
C THR A 24 -10.35 11.87 3.02
N VAL A 25 -10.24 10.99 2.01
CA VAL A 25 -9.80 9.62 2.22
C VAL A 25 -8.37 9.58 2.73
N LEU A 26 -7.45 10.33 2.12
CA LEU A 26 -6.05 10.41 2.55
C LEU A 26 -5.90 10.94 3.97
N LEU A 27 -6.68 11.96 4.35
CA LEU A 27 -6.68 12.49 5.72
C LEU A 27 -7.21 11.45 6.72
N SER A 28 -8.33 10.81 6.41
CA SER A 28 -8.88 9.75 7.27
C SER A 28 -7.90 8.59 7.43
N GLN A 29 -7.22 8.26 6.34
CA GLN A 29 -6.26 7.18 6.29
C GLN A 29 -5.03 7.50 7.15
N LEU A 30 -4.49 8.72 7.07
CA LEU A 30 -3.37 9.15 7.92
C LEU A 30 -3.68 8.94 9.41
N ILE A 31 -4.87 9.35 9.86
CA ILE A 31 -5.30 9.20 11.26
C ILE A 31 -5.34 7.71 11.63
N VAL A 32 -5.93 6.89 10.77
CA VAL A 32 -6.09 5.45 11.00
C VAL A 32 -4.74 4.73 10.99
N ASP A 33 -3.83 5.07 10.10
CA ASP A 33 -2.50 4.45 9.99
C ASP A 33 -1.64 4.80 11.22
N VAL A 34 -1.72 6.04 11.74
CA VAL A 34 -1.05 6.44 13.00
C VAL A 34 -1.60 5.66 14.20
N VAL A 35 -2.92 5.63 14.36
CA VAL A 35 -3.57 4.89 15.46
C VAL A 35 -3.30 3.39 15.32
N GLY A 36 -3.36 2.86 14.10
CA GLY A 36 -3.07 1.47 13.75
C GLY A 36 -1.65 1.08 14.14
N GLY A 37 -0.64 1.88 13.75
CA GLY A 37 0.76 1.65 14.12
C GLY A 37 0.98 1.58 15.63
N MET A 38 0.32 2.46 16.40
CA MET A 38 0.36 2.41 17.87
C MET A 38 -0.28 1.14 18.41
N MET A 39 -1.47 0.77 17.92
CA MET A 39 -2.19 -0.42 18.37
C MET A 39 -1.45 -1.71 18.01
N HIS A 40 -0.87 -1.81 16.81
CA HIS A 40 -0.04 -2.94 16.39
C HIS A 40 1.18 -3.14 17.28
N THR A 41 1.78 -2.06 17.77
CA THR A 41 2.87 -2.11 18.75
C THR A 41 2.36 -2.58 20.11
N LYS A 42 1.20 -2.07 20.58
CA LYS A 42 0.57 -2.45 21.85
C LYS A 42 0.21 -3.93 21.91
N VAL A 43 -0.34 -4.49 20.84
CA VAL A 43 -0.75 -5.92 20.76
C VAL A 43 0.38 -6.84 20.27
N LYS A 44 1.62 -6.34 20.15
CA LYS A 44 2.81 -7.10 19.73
C LYS A 44 2.73 -7.72 18.32
N ASN A 45 1.91 -7.15 17.44
CA ASN A 45 1.97 -7.47 16.01
C ASN A 45 3.20 -6.85 15.32
N PHE A 46 3.75 -5.78 15.91
CA PHE A 46 5.00 -5.15 15.49
C PHE A 46 6.01 -5.17 16.64
N THR A 47 7.21 -5.68 16.37
CA THR A 47 8.29 -5.78 17.38
C THR A 47 9.58 -5.13 16.91
N ARG A 48 10.58 -5.01 17.80
CA ARG A 48 11.89 -4.46 17.44
C ARG A 48 12.59 -5.19 16.28
N LYS A 49 12.27 -6.48 16.07
CA LYS A 49 12.84 -7.27 14.97
C LYS A 49 12.28 -6.83 13.61
N ASP A 50 11.09 -6.25 13.59
CA ASP A 50 10.36 -5.87 12.39
C ASP A 50 10.74 -4.47 11.90
N ILE A 51 11.36 -3.64 12.76
CA ILE A 51 11.80 -2.27 12.44
C ILE A 51 12.66 -2.23 11.18
N ARG A 52 13.63 -3.15 11.04
CA ARG A 52 14.49 -3.19 9.85
C ARG A 52 13.70 -3.49 8.58
N THR A 53 12.69 -4.36 8.68
CA THR A 53 11.80 -4.71 7.57
C THR A 53 10.90 -3.54 7.23
N ALA A 54 10.32 -2.88 8.24
CA ALA A 54 9.51 -1.67 8.07
C ALA A 54 10.27 -0.55 7.38
N LEU A 55 11.51 -0.26 7.81
CA LEU A 55 12.35 0.75 7.17
C LEU A 55 12.71 0.37 5.72
N SER A 56 12.95 -0.92 5.46
CA SER A 56 13.20 -1.43 4.11
C SER A 56 11.98 -1.32 3.19
N VAL A 57 10.78 -1.11 3.75
CA VAL A 57 9.55 -0.86 3.01
C VAL A 57 9.28 0.64 2.89
N ALA A 58 9.23 1.35 4.02
CA ALA A 58 8.88 2.76 4.09
C ALA A 58 9.82 3.65 3.27
N VAL A 59 11.14 3.48 3.39
CA VAL A 59 12.11 4.35 2.70
C VAL A 59 11.98 4.29 1.17
N PRO A 60 12.08 3.12 0.51
CA PRO A 60 11.90 3.05 -0.94
C PRO A 60 10.48 3.42 -1.37
N ALA A 61 9.47 3.12 -0.56
CA ALA A 61 8.11 3.48 -0.86
C ALA A 61 7.91 5.00 -0.91
N THR A 62 8.36 5.74 0.10
CA THR A 62 8.21 7.20 0.13
C THR A 62 8.94 7.86 -1.02
N LEU A 63 10.16 7.40 -1.35
CA LEU A 63 10.92 7.90 -2.50
C LEU A 63 10.17 7.69 -3.82
N PHE A 64 9.62 6.49 -4.03
CA PHE A 64 8.87 6.20 -5.26
C PHE A 64 7.48 6.82 -5.28
N ALA A 65 6.88 7.11 -4.12
CA ALA A 65 5.63 7.87 -4.04
C ALA A 65 5.85 9.31 -4.54
N VAL A 66 6.95 9.95 -4.17
CA VAL A 66 7.30 11.27 -4.72
C VAL A 66 7.45 11.20 -6.24
N LEU A 67 8.18 10.21 -6.75
CA LEU A 67 8.33 9.99 -8.20
C LEU A 67 6.98 9.74 -8.90
N GLY A 68 6.12 8.92 -8.30
CA GLY A 68 4.77 8.64 -8.82
C GLY A 68 3.93 9.90 -8.88
N ALA A 69 3.95 10.73 -7.85
CA ALA A 69 3.20 11.99 -7.83
C ALA A 69 3.62 12.94 -8.97
N PHE A 70 4.94 13.05 -9.24
CA PHE A 70 5.44 13.87 -10.35
C PHE A 70 5.10 13.31 -11.73
N LEU A 71 5.11 11.99 -11.90
CA LEU A 71 4.85 11.34 -13.19
C LEU A 71 3.35 11.29 -13.55
N ASN A 72 2.45 11.54 -12.60
CA ASN A 72 1.00 11.57 -12.81
C ASN A 72 0.50 12.72 -13.69
N VAL A 73 1.38 13.63 -14.11
CA VAL A 73 1.00 14.85 -14.84
C VAL A 73 0.68 14.59 -16.32
N SER A 74 0.97 13.40 -16.89
CA SER A 74 0.93 13.21 -18.35
C SER A 74 0.22 11.95 -18.88
N LEU A 75 -0.43 11.15 -18.04
CA LEU A 75 -0.99 9.86 -18.46
C LEU A 75 -2.54 9.85 -18.60
N PRO A 76 -3.11 9.18 -19.63
CA PRO A 76 -4.55 9.04 -19.78
C PRO A 76 -5.18 8.30 -18.58
N LYS A 77 -6.18 8.93 -17.95
CA LYS A 77 -6.87 8.43 -16.75
C LYS A 77 -7.42 6.99 -16.89
N VAL A 78 -7.75 6.56 -18.10
CA VAL A 78 -8.30 5.23 -18.39
C VAL A 78 -7.25 4.13 -18.29
N ALA A 79 -6.08 4.29 -18.94
CA ALA A 79 -5.01 3.29 -18.93
C ALA A 79 -4.49 3.02 -17.51
N THR A 80 -4.35 4.11 -16.75
CA THR A 80 -3.94 4.14 -15.36
C THR A 80 -4.89 3.34 -14.45
N LYS A 81 -6.22 3.51 -14.60
CA LYS A 81 -7.23 2.76 -13.84
C LYS A 81 -7.21 1.27 -14.17
N THR A 82 -7.10 0.92 -15.45
CA THR A 82 -7.08 -0.49 -15.88
C THR A 82 -5.83 -1.22 -15.36
N TYR A 83 -4.66 -0.58 -15.39
CA TYR A 83 -3.42 -1.15 -14.86
C TYR A 83 -3.55 -1.57 -13.38
N ILE A 84 -4.11 -0.69 -12.54
CA ILE A 84 -4.30 -1.02 -11.11
C ILE A 84 -5.30 -2.14 -10.91
N GLY A 85 -6.44 -2.08 -11.61
CA GLY A 85 -7.45 -3.14 -11.53
C GLY A 85 -6.82 -4.50 -11.82
N VAL A 86 -6.00 -4.59 -12.87
CA VAL A 86 -5.26 -5.80 -13.22
C VAL A 86 -4.24 -6.17 -12.13
N LEU A 87 -3.44 -5.22 -11.64
CA LEU A 87 -2.37 -5.49 -10.66
C LEU A 87 -2.91 -5.96 -9.31
N VAL A 88 -3.96 -5.32 -8.78
CA VAL A 88 -4.60 -5.72 -7.51
C VAL A 88 -5.27 -7.08 -7.68
N THR A 89 -6.04 -7.28 -8.77
CA THR A 89 -6.69 -8.56 -9.05
C THR A 89 -5.67 -9.70 -9.16
N LEU A 90 -4.53 -9.45 -9.82
CA LEU A 90 -3.46 -10.44 -9.96
C LEU A 90 -2.84 -10.80 -8.60
N LEU A 91 -2.53 -9.81 -7.76
CA LEU A 91 -1.97 -10.05 -6.42
C LEU A 91 -2.96 -10.79 -5.51
N GLU A 92 -4.25 -10.48 -5.60
CA GLU A 92 -5.31 -11.18 -4.87
C GLU A 92 -5.45 -12.63 -5.33
N ILE A 93 -5.46 -12.88 -6.64
CA ILE A 93 -5.46 -14.24 -7.20
C ILE A 93 -4.22 -15.01 -6.72
N MET A 94 -3.03 -14.40 -6.75
CA MET A 94 -1.81 -15.05 -6.28
C MET A 94 -1.87 -15.41 -4.78
N MET A 95 -2.48 -14.57 -3.95
CA MET A 95 -2.72 -14.89 -2.54
C MET A 95 -3.74 -16.02 -2.37
N LEU A 96 -4.85 -16.00 -3.12
CA LEU A 96 -5.86 -17.07 -3.08
C LEU A 96 -5.29 -18.42 -3.51
N LEU A 97 -4.38 -18.42 -4.49
CA LEU A 97 -3.67 -19.61 -4.95
C LEU A 97 -2.54 -20.05 -4.00
N GLY A 98 -2.25 -19.29 -2.94
CA GLY A 98 -1.24 -19.62 -1.94
C GLY A 98 0.19 -19.65 -2.50
N ILE A 99 0.48 -18.91 -3.57
CA ILE A 99 1.80 -18.89 -4.20
C ILE A 99 2.80 -18.20 -3.25
N LYS A 100 3.87 -18.91 -2.92
CA LYS A 100 4.93 -18.41 -2.03
C LYS A 100 6.28 -18.37 -2.74
N PHE A 101 6.95 -17.25 -2.62
CA PHE A 101 8.31 -17.03 -3.07
C PHE A 101 9.26 -16.92 -1.88
N ARG A 102 10.55 -17.15 -2.15
CA ARG A 102 11.61 -17.00 -1.16
C ARG A 102 11.74 -15.55 -0.68
N LYS A 103 11.76 -15.37 0.64
CA LYS A 103 12.09 -14.13 1.34
C LYS A 103 13.46 -13.61 0.90
N THR A 104 13.48 -12.45 0.26
CA THR A 104 14.71 -11.77 -0.18
C THR A 104 14.53 -10.26 -0.10
N LEU A 105 15.54 -9.56 0.41
CA LEU A 105 15.51 -8.10 0.57
C LEU A 105 15.28 -7.38 -0.78
N ARG A 106 15.89 -7.87 -1.87
CA ARG A 106 15.70 -7.30 -3.21
C ARG A 106 14.24 -7.32 -3.66
N ARG A 107 13.52 -8.43 -3.39
CA ARG A 107 12.10 -8.56 -3.73
C ARG A 107 11.23 -7.67 -2.83
N LEU A 108 11.57 -7.57 -1.54
CA LEU A 108 10.90 -6.66 -0.60
C LEU A 108 11.02 -5.20 -1.04
N VAL A 109 12.23 -4.75 -1.40
CA VAL A 109 12.45 -3.40 -1.91
C VAL A 109 11.69 -3.19 -3.22
N LEU A 110 11.67 -4.17 -4.12
CA LEU A 110 10.94 -4.09 -5.38
C LEU A 110 9.43 -3.90 -5.18
N ILE A 111 8.79 -4.70 -4.31
CA ILE A 111 7.36 -4.49 -4.00
C ILE A 111 7.12 -3.15 -3.31
N SER A 112 8.11 -2.65 -2.55
CA SER A 112 8.02 -1.37 -1.86
C SER A 112 8.08 -0.18 -2.81
N CYS A 113 8.97 -0.23 -3.80
CA CYS A 113 9.02 0.73 -4.90
C CYS A 113 7.70 0.74 -5.68
N LEU A 114 7.17 -0.43 -6.03
CA LEU A 114 5.90 -0.54 -6.76
C LEU A 114 4.72 -0.02 -5.94
N GLY A 115 4.64 -0.38 -4.66
CA GLY A 115 3.58 0.08 -3.75
C GLY A 115 3.62 1.60 -3.55
N GLY A 116 4.82 2.15 -3.29
CA GLY A 116 5.03 3.59 -3.13
C GLY A 116 4.69 4.37 -4.39
N PHE A 117 5.19 3.92 -5.54
CA PHE A 117 4.87 4.52 -6.84
C PHE A 117 3.36 4.57 -7.07
N ASN A 118 2.64 3.48 -6.83
CA ASN A 118 1.18 3.44 -6.97
C ASN A 118 0.48 4.45 -6.03
N LYS A 119 0.95 4.57 -4.79
CA LYS A 119 0.43 5.55 -3.82
C LYS A 119 0.59 6.98 -4.32
N GLY A 120 1.80 7.34 -4.75
CA GLY A 120 2.09 8.68 -5.25
C GLY A 120 1.37 9.03 -6.54
N PHE A 121 1.32 8.06 -7.46
CA PHE A 121 0.72 8.24 -8.77
C PHE A 121 -0.81 8.35 -8.69
N MET A 122 -1.49 7.70 -7.73
CA MET A 122 -2.96 7.58 -7.75
C MET A 122 -3.67 7.74 -6.41
N GLY A 123 -2.95 7.93 -5.30
CA GLY A 123 -3.52 8.05 -3.97
C GLY A 123 -4.02 6.73 -3.36
N GLY A 124 -3.59 5.57 -3.87
CA GLY A 124 -4.03 4.26 -3.39
C GLY A 124 -3.20 3.08 -3.88
N GLY A 125 -3.52 1.87 -3.42
CA GLY A 125 -2.88 0.62 -3.86
C GLY A 125 -1.67 0.16 -3.05
N PHE A 126 -1.10 1.03 -2.20
CA PHE A 126 0.03 0.69 -1.34
C PHE A 126 -0.26 -0.52 -0.45
N GLY A 127 -1.28 -0.43 0.40
CA GLY A 127 -1.63 -1.49 1.36
C GLY A 127 -1.76 -2.87 0.73
N PRO A 128 -2.64 -3.07 -0.28
CA PRO A 128 -2.76 -4.34 -0.97
C PRO A 128 -1.42 -4.83 -1.53
N VAL A 129 -0.61 -3.98 -2.18
CA VAL A 129 0.66 -4.38 -2.79
C VAL A 129 1.70 -4.80 -1.74
N ILE A 130 1.83 -4.04 -0.66
CA ILE A 130 2.82 -4.29 0.38
C ILE A 130 2.46 -5.49 1.24
N VAL A 131 1.21 -5.58 1.69
CA VAL A 131 0.77 -6.67 2.57
C VAL A 131 0.73 -7.98 1.79
N SER A 132 0.09 -8.01 0.63
CA SER A 132 0.05 -9.21 -0.21
C SER A 132 1.44 -9.63 -0.68
N GLY A 133 2.25 -8.66 -1.12
CA GLY A 133 3.62 -8.90 -1.55
C GLY A 133 4.49 -9.50 -0.46
N GLN A 134 4.37 -9.02 0.79
CA GLN A 134 5.11 -9.61 1.91
C GLN A 134 4.64 -11.03 2.23
N ILE A 135 3.33 -11.29 2.24
CA ILE A 135 2.77 -12.63 2.48
C ILE A 135 3.22 -13.60 1.39
N VAL A 136 3.17 -13.17 0.13
CA VAL A 136 3.66 -13.90 -1.04
C VAL A 136 5.19 -14.12 -0.95
N LEU A 137 5.95 -13.22 -0.32
CA LEU A 137 7.38 -13.40 -0.01
C LEU A 137 7.66 -14.22 1.26
N ASN A 138 6.65 -14.95 1.76
CA ASN A 138 6.75 -15.83 2.92
C ASN A 138 7.13 -15.10 4.23
N HIS A 139 6.69 -13.86 4.38
CA HIS A 139 6.67 -13.16 5.67
C HIS A 139 5.44 -13.53 6.49
N ASP A 140 5.53 -13.41 7.81
CA ASP A 140 4.40 -13.63 8.70
C ASP A 140 3.31 -12.56 8.47
N PRO A 141 2.03 -12.96 8.33
CA PRO A 141 0.96 -12.00 8.02
C PRO A 141 0.78 -10.89 9.06
N ARG A 142 0.96 -11.18 10.36
CA ARG A 142 0.71 -10.21 11.44
C ARG A 142 1.69 -9.02 11.39
N PRO A 143 3.03 -9.24 11.35
CA PRO A 143 3.97 -8.14 11.09
C PRO A 143 3.77 -7.49 9.73
N SER A 144 3.38 -8.23 8.68
CA SER A 144 3.21 -7.64 7.35
C SER A 144 2.07 -6.63 7.28
N ILE A 145 0.94 -6.89 7.94
CA ILE A 145 -0.15 -5.93 8.08
C ILE A 145 0.32 -4.70 8.87
N ALA A 146 1.00 -4.92 10.01
CA ALA A 146 1.50 -3.84 10.85
C ALA A 146 2.53 -2.95 10.12
N ILE A 147 3.44 -3.57 9.37
CA ILE A 147 4.42 -2.87 8.53
C ILE A 147 3.70 -2.09 7.44
N GLY A 148 2.63 -2.63 6.87
CA GLY A 148 1.75 -1.91 5.96
C GLY A 148 1.31 -0.57 6.57
N ASP A 149 0.64 -0.59 7.73
CA ASP A 149 0.09 0.63 8.35
C ASP A 149 1.20 1.61 8.72
N ILE A 150 2.30 1.13 9.31
CA ILE A 150 3.42 1.98 9.71
C ILE A 150 4.14 2.61 8.51
N ALA A 151 4.34 1.85 7.43
CA ALA A 151 5.02 2.33 6.24
C ALA A 151 4.14 3.21 5.35
N GLU A 152 2.82 3.22 5.56
CA GLU A 152 1.88 4.06 4.84
C GLU A 152 1.66 5.44 5.51
N ILE A 153 2.22 5.68 6.70
CA ILE A 153 2.20 7.00 7.36
C ILE A 153 2.98 8.08 6.57
N PRO A 154 4.26 7.85 6.18
CA PRO A 154 4.99 8.79 5.33
C PRO A 154 4.53 8.77 3.86
#